data_AF-A0A928URB4-F1
#
_entry.id   AF-A0A928URB4-F1
#
_cell.length_a   1.000
_cell.length_b   1.000
_cell.length_c   1.000
_cell.angle_alpha   90.00
_cell.angle_beta   90.00
_cell.angle_gamma   90.00
#
_symmetry.space_group_name_H-M   'P 1'
#
loop_
_entity.id
_entity.type
_entity.pdbx_description
1 polymer ?
#
loop_
_entity_poly.entity_id
_entity_poly.type
_entity_poly.pdbx_seq_one_letter_code
_entity_poly.pdbx_strand_id
1 'polypeptide(L)' 'MTLDITLSGQACGAFVRGVDLTKPLVPAQVAEIRAAWLEHHVLAFPDQPMSDDNLEAFTIAFGGFGDDPFIA' A
#
# COMPACT_ATOMS: atom_id res chain seq x y z
N MET A 1 -13.91 4.93 -5.50
CA MET A 1 -12.85 5.85 -5.99
C MET A 1 -12.09 5.08 -7.07
N THR A 2 -11.25 5.73 -7.86
CA THR A 2 -10.43 5.01 -8.86
C THR A 2 -8.99 5.41 -8.62
N LEU A 3 -8.12 4.45 -8.27
CA LEU A 3 -6.68 4.63 -8.21
C LEU A 3 -6.14 4.96 -9.61
N ASP A 4 -5.19 5.89 -9.67
CA ASP A 4 -4.41 6.14 -10.88
C ASP A 4 -3.20 5.20 -10.89
N ILE A 5 -3.23 4.21 -11.80
CA ILE A 5 -2.23 3.14 -11.86
C ILE A 5 -1.44 3.27 -13.16
N THR A 6 -0.13 3.50 -13.04
CA THR A 6 0.81 3.51 -14.16
C THR A 6 1.76 2.31 -14.05
N LEU A 7 1.74 1.40 -15.01
CA LEU A 7 2.64 0.25 -15.02
C LEU A 7 4.12 0.69 -15.05
N SER A 8 4.98 -0.08 -14.38
CA SER A 8 6.44 0.17 -14.36
C SER A 8 7.11 -0.03 -15.73
N GLY A 9 6.43 -0.71 -16.65
CA GLY A 9 6.99 -1.17 -17.92
C GLY A 9 7.92 -2.38 -17.79
N GLN A 10 8.00 -3.02 -16.63
CA GLN A 10 8.81 -4.21 -16.35
C GLN A 10 7.93 -5.44 -16.08
N ALA A 11 8.54 -6.58 -15.75
CA ALA A 11 7.85 -7.85 -15.50
C ALA A 11 6.83 -7.78 -14.34
N CYS A 12 7.00 -6.84 -13.42
CA CYS A 12 6.04 -6.50 -12.37
C CYS A 12 6.19 -5.03 -11.96
N GLY A 13 5.27 -4.54 -11.15
CA GLY A 13 5.33 -3.19 -10.62
C GLY A 13 4.34 -2.21 -11.25
N ALA A 14 3.72 -1.39 -10.42
CA ALA A 14 2.98 -0.22 -10.86
C ALA A 14 3.15 0.95 -9.88
N PHE A 15 3.13 2.17 -10.40
CA PHE A 15 2.98 3.39 -9.61
C PHE A 15 1.51 3.65 -9.34
N VAL A 16 1.16 3.93 -8.09
CA VAL A 16 -0.22 4.18 -7.65
C VAL A 16 -0.34 5.59 -7.09
N ARG A 17 -1.25 6.38 -7.66
CA ARG A 17 -1.61 7.73 -7.22
C ARG A 17 -3.11 7.84 -6.96
N GLY A 18 -3.52 8.99 -6.43
CA GLY A 18 -4.92 9.27 -6.10
C GLY A 18 -5.36 8.78 -4.72
N VAL A 19 -4.42 8.27 -3.91
CA VAL A 19 -4.65 7.89 -2.51
C VAL A 19 -3.67 8.61 -1.59
N ASP A 20 -4.13 8.98 -0.41
CA ASP A 20 -3.35 9.59 0.66
C ASP A 20 -3.14 8.56 1.77
N LEU A 21 -1.92 8.01 1.86
CA LEU A 21 -1.56 6.99 2.85
C LEU A 21 -1.22 7.61 4.21
N THR A 22 -1.24 8.94 4.34
CA THR A 22 -1.09 9.63 5.64
C THR A 22 -2.38 9.62 6.46
N LYS A 23 -3.44 8.96 5.96
CA LYS A 23 -4.75 8.85 6.62
C LYS A 23 -5.23 7.40 6.68
N PRO A 24 -6.08 7.05 7.66
CA PRO A 24 -6.71 5.74 7.69
C PRO A 24 -7.49 5.45 6.41
N LEU A 25 -7.24 4.28 5.81
CA LEU A 25 -7.93 3.84 4.61
C LEU A 25 -9.33 3.32 4.94
N VAL A 26 -10.32 3.67 4.11
CA VAL A 26 -11.64 3.04 4.21
C VAL A 26 -11.60 1.63 3.58
N PRO A 27 -12.50 0.70 3.97
CA PRO A 27 -12.47 -0.68 3.47
C PRO A 27 -12.46 -0.80 1.93
N ALA A 28 -13.14 0.11 1.23
CA ALA A 28 -13.15 0.15 -0.23
C ALA A 28 -11.76 0.45 -0.83
N GLN A 29 -10.99 1.35 -0.22
CA GLN A 29 -9.63 1.67 -0.67
C GLN A 29 -8.67 0.50 -0.40
N VAL A 30 -8.80 -0.17 0.75
CA VAL A 30 -8.02 -1.37 1.06
C VAL A 30 -8.28 -2.46 0.03
N ALA A 31 -9.54 -2.71 -0.31
CA ALA A 31 -9.90 -3.71 -1.32
C ALA A 31 -9.33 -3.37 -2.71
N GLU A 32 -9.38 -2.09 -3.11
CA GLU A 32 -8.87 -1.60 -4.39
C GLU A 32 -7.35 -1.71 -4.49
N ILE A 33 -6.62 -1.27 -3.46
CA ILE A 33 -5.16 -1.41 -3.36
C ILE A 33 -4.77 -2.89 -3.37
N ARG A 34 -5.49 -3.74 -2.64
CA ARG A 34 -5.22 -5.18 -2.60
C ARG A 34 -5.42 -5.83 -3.97
N ALA A 35 -6.45 -5.44 -4.72
CA ALA A 35 -6.67 -5.94 -6.07
C ALA A 35 -5.51 -5.55 -7.01
N ALA A 36 -5.13 -4.27 -7.00
CA ALA A 36 -3.98 -3.78 -7.78
C ALA A 36 -2.67 -4.47 -7.37
N TRP A 37 -2.47 -4.74 -6.07
CA TRP A 37 -1.29 -5.41 -5.57
C TRP A 37 -1.21 -6.86 -6.08
N LEU A 38 -2.32 -7.59 -6.05
CA LEU A 38 -2.35 -8.96 -6.57
C LEU A 38 -2.11 -9.02 -8.08
N GLU A 39 -2.60 -8.03 -8.83
CA GLU A 39 -2.43 -7.95 -10.28
C GLU A 39 -0.99 -7.56 -10.69
N HIS A 40 -0.39 -6.58 -10.00
CA HIS A 40 0.89 -5.99 -10.40
C HIS A 40 2.08 -6.44 -9.55
N HIS A 41 1.83 -7.23 -8.50
CA HIS A 41 2.76 -7.84 -7.54
C HIS A 41 3.58 -6.88 -6.67
N VAL A 42 3.93 -5.70 -7.19
CA VAL A 42 4.65 -4.64 -6.48
C VAL A 42 3.94 -3.32 -6.77
N LEU A 43 3.68 -2.52 -5.74
CA LEU A 43 3.10 -1.19 -5.89
C LEU A 43 4.05 -0.15 -5.28
N ALA A 44 4.26 0.95 -6.00
CA ALA A 44 4.99 2.12 -5.53
C ALA A 44 4.01 3.29 -5.34
N PHE A 45 4.01 3.89 -4.15
CA PHE A 45 3.17 5.04 -3.81
C PHE A 45 4.06 6.28 -3.67
N PRO A 46 4.27 7.06 -4.75
CA PRO A 46 5.10 8.25 -4.70
C PRO A 46 4.45 9.35 -3.85
N ASP A 47 5.28 10.28 -3.37
CA ASP A 47 4.87 11.55 -2.75
C ASP A 47 4.06 11.39 -1.44
N GLN A 48 4.38 10.37 -0.64
CA GLN A 48 3.74 10.10 0.66
C GLN A 48 4.66 10.55 1.82
N PRO A 49 4.47 11.75 2.39
CA PRO A 49 5.25 12.22 3.55
C PRO A 49 4.75 11.54 4.83
N MET A 50 4.99 10.23 4.96
CA MET A 50 4.49 9.40 6.05
C MET A 50 5.38 9.51 7.29
N SER A 51 4.76 9.62 8.47
CA SER A 51 5.42 9.30 9.73
C SER A 51 5.44 7.78 9.95
N ASP A 52 6.17 7.32 10.98
CA ASP A 52 6.22 5.90 11.34
C ASP A 52 4.81 5.36 11.70
N ASP A 53 4.02 6.14 12.44
CA ASP A 53 2.63 5.78 12.78
C ASP A 53 1.75 5.62 11.52
N ASN A 54 1.99 6.44 10.49
CA ASN A 54 1.29 6.31 9.22
C ASN A 54 1.67 5.01 8.50
N LEU A 55 2.96 4.66 8.51
CA LEU A 55 3.47 3.46 7.86
C LEU A 55 2.94 2.20 8.55
N GLU A 56 2.93 2.20 9.88
CA GLU A 56 2.32 1.15 10.69
C GLU A 56 0.82 1.01 10.37
N ALA A 57 0.04 2.09 10.45
CA ALA A 57 -1.39 2.05 10.19
C ALA A 57 -1.72 1.55 8.76
N PHE A 58 -0.94 1.97 7.77
CA PHE A 58 -1.08 1.50 6.39
C PHE A 58 -0.80 0.00 6.27
N THR A 59 0.31 -0.50 6.84
CA THR A 59 0.70 -1.91 6.71
C THR A 59 -0.27 -2.84 7.46
N ILE A 60 -0.74 -2.44 8.64
CA ILE A 60 -1.74 -3.19 9.43
C ILE A 60 -3.05 -3.39 8.65
N ALA A 61 -3.44 -2.45 7.79
CA ALA A 61 -4.65 -2.57 6.98
C ALA A 61 -4.62 -3.76 6.00
N PHE A 62 -3.45 -4.33 5.72
CA PHE A 62 -3.26 -5.47 4.81
C PHE A 62 -2.85 -6.77 5.52
N GLY A 63 -2.72 -6.75 6.85
CA GLY A 63 -2.36 -7.92 7.66
C GLY A 63 -1.71 -7.51 8.98
N GLY A 64 -1.70 -8.41 9.97
CA GLY A 64 -0.97 -8.17 11.22
C GLY A 64 0.54 -8.22 11.02
N PHE A 65 1.30 -7.72 12.00
CA PHE A 65 2.74 -7.93 12.04
C PHE A 65 3.05 -9.43 12.15
N GLY A 66 4.16 -9.82 11.53
CA GLY A 66 4.69 -11.17 11.70
C GLY A 66 5.26 -11.34 13.12
N ASP A 67 5.23 -12.57 13.62
CA ASP A 67 5.93 -12.93 14.84
C ASP A 67 7.44 -12.95 14.58
N ASP A 68 8.20 -12.01 15.18
CA ASP A 68 9.66 -12.02 15.19
C ASP A 68 10.17 -12.32 16.61
N PRO A 69 10.48 -13.58 16.95
CA PRO A 69 10.86 -13.97 18.31
C PRO A 69 12.29 -13.54 18.71
N PHE A 70 13.02 -12.82 17.86
CA PHE A 70 14.41 -12.43 18.10
C PHE A 70 14.60 -10.92 18.31
N ILE A 71 13.59 -10.09 17.98
CA ILE A 71 13.58 -8.66 18.23
C ILE A 71 12.43 -8.35 19.19
N ALA A 72 12.77 -7.94 20.41
CA ALA A 72 11.84 -7.65 21.50
C ALA A 72 11.28 -6.22 21.43
#